data_AF-Q0SKU1-F1
#
_entry.id   AF-Q0SKU1-F1
#
_cell.length_a   1.000
_cell.length_b   1.000
_cell.length_c   1.000
_cell.angle_alpha   90.00
_cell.angle_beta   90.00
_cell.angle_gamma   90.00
#
_symmetry.space_group_name_H-M   'P 1'
#
loop_
_entity.id
_entity.type
_entity.pdbx_description
1 polymer ?
#
loop_
_entity_poly.entity_id
_entity_poly.type
_entity_poly.pdbx_seq_one_letter_code
_entity_poly.pdbx_strand_id
1 'polypeptide(L)' 'MTETLDHMDQSKIDHQKLAQQLLAQAKAEGVELVGPNGLLNQLTANVLETALEAEMDEHLGYEKHHVTG' A
#
# COMPACT_ATOMS: atom_id res chain seq x y z
N MET A 1 28.46 -15.98 21.38
CA MET A 1 28.55 -15.36 20.04
C MET A 1 27.87 -16.35 19.10
N THR A 2 26.59 -16.28 18.79
CA THR A 2 25.76 -15.16 18.32
C THR A 2 24.31 -15.41 18.73
N GLU A 3 23.82 -14.60 19.66
CA GLU A 3 22.38 -14.32 19.78
C GLU A 3 21.94 -13.46 18.58
N THR A 4 20.65 -13.54 18.25
CA THR A 4 19.90 -12.54 17.46
C THR A 4 19.96 -12.66 15.94
N LEU A 5 19.41 -13.75 15.38
CA LEU A 5 18.93 -13.77 13.97
C LEU A 5 17.44 -14.14 13.86
N ASP A 6 16.65 -13.88 14.91
CA ASP A 6 15.23 -14.20 14.98
C ASP A 6 14.32 -12.95 14.98
N HIS A 7 14.78 -11.84 14.40
CA HIS A 7 14.09 -10.54 14.53
C HIS A 7 13.65 -9.88 13.21
N MET A 8 13.72 -10.61 12.09
CA MET A 8 13.29 -10.08 10.79
C MET A 8 11.84 -10.44 10.41
N ASP A 9 11.12 -11.21 11.24
CA ASP A 9 9.70 -11.57 11.02
C ASP A 9 8.71 -10.72 11.86
N GLN A 10 9.13 -9.55 12.36
CA GLN A 10 8.31 -8.74 13.27
C GLN A 10 7.34 -7.74 12.60
N SER A 11 7.22 -7.74 11.28
CA SER A 11 6.33 -6.82 10.57
C SER A 11 5.41 -7.50 9.56
N LYS A 12 4.95 -8.72 9.88
CA LYS A 12 3.81 -9.30 9.16
C LYS A 12 2.57 -8.46 9.48
N ILE A 13 2.01 -7.81 8.47
CA ILE A 13 0.70 -7.17 8.60
C ILE A 13 -0.32 -8.28 8.84
N ASP A 14 -1.03 -8.22 9.97
CA ASP A 14 -2.23 -9.02 10.17
C ASP A 14 -3.35 -8.43 9.31
N HIS A 15 -3.50 -8.98 8.10
CA HIS A 15 -4.48 -8.52 7.13
C HIS A 15 -5.92 -8.59 7.64
N GLN A 16 -6.24 -9.57 8.50
CA GLN A 16 -7.59 -9.73 9.02
C GLN A 16 -7.90 -8.63 10.04
N LYS A 17 -6.98 -8.35 10.95
CA LYS A 17 -7.13 -7.25 11.91
C LYS A 17 -7.21 -5.89 11.21
N LEU A 18 -6.37 -5.66 10.21
CA LEU A 18 -6.40 -4.43 9.42
C LEU A 18 -7.75 -4.26 8.69
N ALA A 19 -8.25 -5.32 8.04
CA ALA A 19 -9.55 -5.27 7.37
C ALA A 19 -10.70 -4.95 8.34
N GLN A 20 -10.67 -5.49 9.56
CA GLN A 20 -11.66 -5.18 10.59
C GLN A 20 -11.62 -3.71 11.01
N GLN A 21 -10.43 -3.13 11.18
CA GLN A 21 -10.26 -1.72 11.53
C GLN A 21 -10.77 -0.79 10.42
N LEU A 22 -10.41 -1.07 9.16
CA LEU A 22 -10.87 -0.27 8.02
C LEU A 22 -12.38 -0.34 7.85
N LEU A 23 -12.98 -1.53 8.02
CA LEU A 23 -14.43 -1.69 7.97
C LEU A 23 -15.14 -0.95 9.11
N ALA A 24 -14.59 -0.97 10.32
CA ALA A 24 -15.15 -0.25 11.46
C ALA A 24 -15.10 1.27 11.23
N GLN A 25 -13.99 1.78 10.68
CA GLN A 25 -13.84 3.19 10.35
C GLN A 25 -14.84 3.64 9.28
N ALA A 26 -14.94 2.90 8.17
CA ALA A 26 -15.87 3.21 7.10
C ALA A 26 -17.33 3.24 7.60
N LYS A 27 -17.71 2.30 8.47
CA LYS A 27 -19.04 2.31 9.11
C LYS A 27 -19.26 3.53 10.01
N ALA A 28 -18.26 3.93 10.79
CA ALA A 28 -18.35 5.10 11.65
C ALA A 28 -18.50 6.41 10.85
N GLU A 29 -17.87 6.48 9.68
CA GLU A 29 -17.91 7.63 8.78
C GLU A 29 -19.09 7.60 7.80
N GLY A 30 -19.86 6.51 7.76
CA GLY A 30 -20.96 6.34 6.80
C GLY A 30 -20.49 6.11 5.36
N VAL A 31 -19.24 5.68 5.17
CA VAL A 31 -18.66 5.34 3.87
C VAL A 31 -19.07 3.93 3.46
N GLU A 32 -19.55 3.77 2.23
CA GLU A 32 -19.89 2.47 1.69
C GLU A 32 -18.64 1.59 1.52
N LEU A 33 -18.78 0.27 1.65
CA LEU A 33 -17.65 -0.64 1.47
C LEU A 33 -17.18 -0.68 0.00
N VAL A 34 -18.13 -0.59 -0.93
CA VAL A 34 -17.95 -0.68 -2.39
C VAL A 34 -18.59 0.51 -3.08
N GLY A 35 -18.32 0.69 -4.37
CA GLY A 35 -18.82 1.81 -5.17
C GLY A 35 -17.74 2.87 -5.46
N PRO A 36 -18.02 3.87 -6.31
CA PRO A 36 -17.01 4.86 -6.74
C PRO A 36 -16.36 5.62 -5.59
N ASN A 37 -17.12 5.90 -4.54
CA ASN A 37 -16.65 6.54 -3.32
C ASN A 37 -16.49 5.55 -2.15
N GLY A 38 -16.53 4.24 -2.43
CA GLY A 38 -16.44 3.21 -1.40
C GLY A 38 -15.01 2.99 -0.91
N LEU A 39 -14.89 2.46 0.31
CA LEU A 39 -13.62 2.19 0.98
C LEU A 39 -12.65 1.39 0.10
N LEU A 40 -13.10 0.30 -0.51
CA LEU A 40 -12.21 -0.56 -1.31
C LEU A 40 -11.71 0.12 -2.59
N ASN A 41 -12.54 0.98 -3.19
CA ASN A 41 -12.14 1.73 -4.39
C ASN A 41 -11.07 2.76 -4.04
N GLN A 42 -11.29 3.52 -2.95
CA GLN A 42 -10.32 4.50 -2.44
C GLN A 42 -9.01 3.83 -2.01
N LEU A 43 -9.08 2.71 -1.28
CA LEU A 43 -7.89 1.97 -0.87
C LEU A 43 -7.08 1.49 -2.08
N THR A 44 -7.75 0.97 -3.12
CA THR A 44 -7.08 0.53 -4.35
C THR A 44 -6.40 1.71 -5.06
N ALA A 45 -7.09 2.85 -5.18
CA ALA A 45 -6.52 4.06 -5.76
C ALA A 45 -5.26 4.51 -5.01
N ASN A 46 -5.34 4.63 -3.68
CA ASN A 46 -4.21 5.04 -2.85
C ASN A 46 -3.00 4.10 -2.99
N VAL A 47 -3.24 2.78 -3.05
CA VAL A 47 -2.16 1.79 -3.26
C VAL A 47 -1.50 1.98 -4.62
N LEU A 48 -2.28 2.19 -5.68
CA LEU A 48 -1.74 2.41 -7.03
C LEU A 48 -0.98 3.72 -7.13
N GLU A 49 -1.49 4.80 -6.54
CA GLU A 49 -0.81 6.10 -6.49
C GLU A 49 0.50 6.02 -5.71
N THR A 50 0.49 5.38 -4.53
CA THR A 50 1.69 5.17 -3.73
C THR A 50 2.72 4.32 -4.47
N ALA A 51 2.28 3.26 -5.15
CA ALA A 51 3.16 2.43 -5.95
C ALA A 51 3.76 3.22 -7.12
N LEU A 52 2.96 4.05 -7.80
CA LEU A 52 3.44 4.91 -8.87
C LEU A 52 4.47 5.94 -8.37
N GLU A 53 4.22 6.58 -7.23
CA GLU A 53 5.17 7.51 -6.60
C GLU A 53 6.49 6.81 -6.26
N ALA A 54 6.41 5.62 -5.65
CA ALA A 54 7.59 4.82 -5.34
C ALA A 54 8.38 4.44 -6.61
N GLU A 55 7.71 4.04 -7.70
CA GLU A 55 8.37 3.75 -8.98
C GLU A 55 9.04 4.99 -9.59
N MET A 56 8.40 6.16 -9.49
CA MET A 56 8.98 7.42 -9.99
C MET A 56 10.24 7.84 -9.22
N ASP A 57 10.29 7.59 -7.92
CA ASP A 57 11.42 7.88 -7.04
C ASP A 57 12.51 6.81 -7.13
N GLU A 58 12.12 5.54 -7.21
CA GLU A 58 13.04 4.41 -7.25
C GLU A 58 13.68 4.33 -8.64
N HIS A 59 12.93 4.14 -9.72
CA HIS A 59 13.44 4.11 -11.10
C HIS A 59 12.30 4.42 -12.09
N LEU A 60 12.31 5.60 -12.72
CA LEU A 60 11.86 5.67 -14.11
C LEU A 60 12.76 4.66 -14.84
N GLY A 61 12.25 3.49 -15.26
CA GLY A 61 13.02 2.41 -15.89
C GLY A 61 13.74 2.77 -17.21
N TYR A 62 13.99 4.06 -17.44
CA TYR A 62 14.85 4.64 -18.45
C TYR A 62 15.73 5.71 -17.81
N GLU A 63 17.03 5.65 -18.10
CA GLU A 63 17.99 6.71 -17.77
C GLU A 63 17.43 8.07 -18.24
N LYS A 64 17.57 9.12 -17.41
CA LYS A 64 17.52 10.51 -17.91
C LYS A 64 18.53 10.59 -19.06
N HIS A 65 18.03 10.68 -20.29
CA HIS A 65 18.75 10.69 -21.58
C HIS A 65 18.84 9.37 -22.38
N HIS A 66 17.99 8.35 -22.17
CA HIS A 66 17.81 7.34 -23.23
C HIS A 66 16.94 7.90 -24.37
N VAL A 67 17.53 8.73 -25.22
CA VAL A 67 17.05 8.96 -26.59
C VAL A 67 17.58 7.79 -27.41
N THR A 68 16.73 6.81 -27.71
CA THR A 68 17.07 5.81 -28.72
C THR A 68 16.95 6.49 -30.08
N GLY A 69 18.09 6.97 -30.59
CA GLY A 69 18.27 7.30 -32.00
C GLY A 69 18.44 6.04 -32.83
#